data_AF-A0A673ZR65-F1
#
_entry.id   AF-A0A673ZR65-F1
#
_cell.length_a   1.000
_cell.length_b   1.000
_cell.length_c   1.000
_cell.angle_alpha   90.00
_cell.angle_beta   90.00
_cell.angle_gamma   90.00
#
_symmetry.space_group_name_H-M   'P 1'
#
loop_
_entity.id
_entity.type
_entity.pdbx_description
1 polymer ?
#
loop_
_entity_poly.entity_id
_entity_poly.type
_entity_poly.pdbx_seq_one_letter_code
_entity_poly.pdbx_strand_id
1 'polypeptide(L)'
;MTTAIHTCQASLMRLSTNQVESYLSAGFKVSLDISVSSSVQGCSNVLDNRDSKTSYSSSFLSHHTKVVGGSGWPGELSLNRNDSVRFHSWMRTLKNIPDIIYYSLRPLHLLIPNTVVQKGGKEAVQDYLKENALPKSTGELSCGDRYSRRDSNCCLRKVSQGRLVVTVVRAWGLWGDYKWIAGDTEAYAVVTYGSKTHQTNAIPSNNPVWNATFDMGPFDKDLSLNVAVWDYDPVDIDDNLRDCTFDLEQGTHECWCNNSGGGALISCTTSPVTLT
;
A
#
# COMPACT_ATOMS: atom_id res chain seq x y z
N MET A 1 11.48 -14.84 -19.21
CA MET A 1 10.50 -14.37 -18.21
C MET A 1 10.79 -12.92 -17.94
N THR A 2 9.77 -12.08 -17.93
CA THR A 2 9.83 -10.67 -17.54
C THR A 2 9.02 -10.52 -16.26
N THR A 3 9.57 -9.82 -15.26
CA THR A 3 8.88 -9.59 -13.99
C THR A 3 8.68 -8.10 -13.78
N ALA A 4 7.43 -7.69 -13.57
CA ALA A 4 7.10 -6.36 -13.10
C ALA A 4 7.09 -6.35 -11.57
N ILE A 5 7.62 -5.27 -10.98
CA ILE A 5 7.72 -5.09 -9.53
C ILE A 5 6.84 -3.90 -9.13
N HIS A 6 5.93 -4.11 -8.20
CA HIS A 6 5.22 -3.03 -7.52
C HIS A 6 6.20 -2.34 -6.55
N THR A 7 6.94 -1.34 -7.06
CA THR A 7 8.08 -0.72 -6.37
C THR A 7 7.74 -0.16 -4.99
N CYS A 8 6.56 0.43 -4.81
CA CYS A 8 6.13 0.93 -3.49
C CYS A 8 5.89 -0.18 -2.47
N GLN A 9 5.33 -1.31 -2.90
CA GLN A 9 5.13 -2.45 -2.01
C GLN A 9 6.47 -3.10 -1.65
N ALA A 10 7.38 -3.24 -2.62
CA ALA A 10 8.75 -3.68 -2.36
C ALA A 10 9.49 -2.76 -1.37
N SER A 11 9.37 -1.44 -1.53
CA SER A 11 9.93 -0.45 -0.61
C SER A 11 9.38 -0.57 0.81
N LEU A 12 8.07 -0.79 0.98
CA LEU A 12 7.46 -1.05 2.29
C LEU A 12 8.06 -2.30 2.94
N MET A 13 8.31 -3.36 2.16
CA MET A 13 9.02 -4.55 2.59
C MET A 13 10.52 -4.32 2.90
N ARG A 14 11.06 -3.13 2.61
CA ARG A 14 12.49 -2.76 2.67
C ARG A 14 13.34 -3.56 1.67
N LEU A 15 12.77 -3.83 0.50
CA LEU A 15 13.45 -4.49 -0.62
C LEU A 15 13.75 -3.49 -1.72
N SER A 16 14.99 -3.44 -2.18
CA SER A 16 15.36 -2.73 -3.41
C SER A 16 15.08 -3.58 -4.65
N THR A 17 14.88 -2.93 -5.80
CA THR A 17 14.70 -3.61 -7.10
C THR A 17 15.86 -4.54 -7.42
N ASN A 18 17.10 -4.12 -7.14
CA ASN A 18 18.30 -4.94 -7.36
C ASN A 18 18.33 -6.19 -6.46
N GLN A 19 17.88 -6.08 -5.21
CA GLN A 19 17.75 -7.24 -4.33
C GLN A 19 16.70 -8.23 -4.86
N VAL A 20 15.54 -7.72 -5.28
CA VAL A 20 14.48 -8.54 -5.89
C VAL A 20 15.00 -9.24 -7.16
N GLU A 21 15.70 -8.53 -8.04
CA GLU A 21 16.30 -9.09 -9.25
C GLU A 21 17.32 -10.19 -8.95
N SER A 22 18.19 -9.97 -7.96
CA SER A 22 19.16 -10.97 -7.52
C SER A 22 18.47 -12.24 -7.00
N TYR A 23 17.41 -12.08 -6.20
CA TYR A 23 16.64 -13.20 -5.68
C TYR A 23 15.92 -13.96 -6.79
N LEU A 24 15.24 -13.27 -7.71
CA LEU A 24 14.58 -13.90 -8.86
C LEU A 24 15.58 -14.63 -9.76
N SER A 25 16.77 -14.06 -9.96
CA SER A 25 17.84 -14.68 -10.75
C SER A 25 18.35 -15.97 -10.09
N ALA A 26 18.52 -15.98 -8.77
CA ALA A 26 18.89 -17.17 -8.03
C ALA A 26 17.78 -18.24 -8.08
N GLY A 27 16.53 -17.84 -7.84
CA GLY A 27 15.37 -18.73 -7.89
C GLY A 27 15.16 -19.35 -9.27
N PHE A 28 15.38 -18.59 -10.35
CA PHE A 28 15.30 -19.09 -11.71
C PHE A 28 16.35 -20.17 -12.00
N LYS A 29 17.60 -19.98 -11.54
CA LYS A 29 18.66 -20.99 -11.69
C LYS A 29 18.36 -22.27 -10.92
N VAL A 30 17.79 -22.15 -9.72
CA VAL A 30 17.33 -23.30 -8.91
C VAL A 30 16.19 -24.04 -9.61
N SER A 31 15.21 -23.29 -10.15
CA SER A 31 14.05 -23.86 -10.83
C SER A 31 14.43 -24.70 -12.05
N LEU A 32 15.45 -24.25 -12.79
CA LEU A 32 15.95 -24.93 -13.98
C LEU A 32 17.10 -25.91 -13.72
N ASP A 33 17.55 -26.06 -12.47
CA ASP A 33 18.70 -26.90 -12.09
C ASP A 33 20.00 -26.54 -12.87
N ILE A 34 20.21 -25.24 -13.12
CA ILE A 34 21.36 -24.73 -13.89
C ILE A 34 22.56 -24.44 -12.97
N SER A 35 22.36 -24.24 -11.66
CA SER A 35 23.47 -24.06 -10.71
C SER A 35 23.17 -24.51 -9.29
N VAL A 36 24.12 -25.22 -8.67
CA VAL A 36 24.14 -25.56 -7.24
C VAL A 36 24.80 -24.42 -6.47
N SER A 37 24.08 -23.35 -6.13
CA SER A 37 24.54 -22.41 -5.11
C SER A 37 23.52 -22.32 -3.98
N SER A 38 23.99 -22.78 -2.82
CA SER A 38 23.44 -22.70 -1.47
C SER A 38 22.27 -21.74 -1.25
N SER A 39 21.17 -22.33 -0.79
CA SER A 39 20.24 -21.74 0.18
C SER A 39 19.93 -20.25 0.00
N VAL A 40 18.90 -20.00 -0.79
CA VAL A 40 18.15 -18.74 -0.85
C VAL A 40 17.28 -18.58 0.42
N GLN A 41 17.83 -18.93 1.61
CA GLN A 41 17.10 -19.03 2.88
C GLN A 41 16.54 -17.68 3.34
N GLY A 42 17.12 -16.57 2.84
CA GLY A 42 16.62 -15.21 3.06
C GLY A 42 15.63 -14.69 2.00
N CYS A 43 15.36 -15.44 0.93
CA CYS A 43 14.57 -14.93 -0.20
C CYS A 43 13.31 -15.73 -0.50
N SER A 44 13.00 -16.76 0.30
CA SER A 44 11.76 -17.53 0.18
C SER A 44 10.54 -16.61 0.11
N ASN A 45 10.45 -15.61 1.00
CA ASN A 45 9.30 -14.68 1.01
C ASN A 45 9.13 -13.93 -0.31
N VAL A 46 10.25 -13.53 -0.95
CA VAL A 46 10.24 -12.85 -2.24
C VAL A 46 9.88 -13.80 -3.38
N LEU A 47 10.46 -15.00 -3.37
CA LEU A 47 10.22 -16.04 -4.38
C LEU A 47 8.80 -16.63 -4.31
N ASP A 48 8.23 -16.68 -3.12
CA ASP A 48 6.83 -17.06 -2.87
C ASP A 48 5.86 -15.90 -3.13
N ASN A 49 6.38 -14.71 -3.46
CA ASN A 49 5.62 -13.49 -3.72
C ASN A 49 4.67 -13.12 -2.57
N ARG A 50 5.12 -13.35 -1.33
CA ARG A 50 4.35 -13.07 -0.10
C ARG A 50 4.72 -11.71 0.47
N ASP A 51 3.71 -10.86 0.68
CA ASP A 51 3.85 -9.67 1.49
C ASP A 51 3.72 -10.04 2.98
N SER A 52 4.72 -9.68 3.77
CA SER A 52 4.76 -9.94 5.22
C SER A 52 4.40 -8.71 6.06
N LYS A 53 4.21 -7.53 5.45
CA LYS A 53 4.02 -6.27 6.16
C LYS A 53 2.68 -5.60 5.92
N THR A 54 2.03 -5.89 4.80
CA THR A 54 0.63 -5.52 4.64
C THR A 54 -0.23 -6.72 5.03
N SER A 55 -1.33 -6.50 5.74
CA SER A 55 -2.31 -7.56 6.06
C SER A 55 -3.04 -8.09 4.81
N TYR A 56 -2.68 -7.58 3.63
CA TYR A 56 -3.23 -7.97 2.34
C TYR A 56 -2.38 -9.09 1.72
N SER A 57 -3.05 -10.11 1.20
CA SER A 57 -2.47 -11.19 0.40
C SER A 57 -1.98 -10.74 -0.99
N SER A 58 -1.73 -9.44 -1.19
CA SER A 58 -1.37 -8.88 -2.49
C SER A 58 0.06 -9.26 -2.87
N SER A 59 0.20 -9.93 -4.01
CA SER A 59 1.49 -10.14 -4.68
C SER A 59 2.12 -8.82 -5.12
N PHE A 60 3.40 -8.60 -4.85
CA PHE A 60 4.15 -7.42 -5.33
C PHE A 60 4.94 -7.68 -6.61
N LEU A 61 4.95 -8.92 -7.09
CA LEU A 61 5.57 -9.35 -8.34
C LEU A 61 4.50 -9.85 -9.31
N SER A 62 4.64 -9.47 -10.58
CA SER A 62 3.83 -9.97 -11.69
C SER A 62 4.74 -10.55 -12.77
N HIS A 63 4.57 -11.83 -13.08
CA HIS A 63 5.42 -12.54 -14.04
C HIS A 63 4.73 -12.69 -15.39
N HIS A 64 5.47 -12.45 -16.47
CA HIS A 64 5.06 -12.75 -17.83
C HIS A 64 6.14 -13.60 -18.50
N THR A 65 5.77 -14.80 -18.94
CA THR A 65 6.69 -15.71 -19.64
C THR A 65 6.25 -15.93 -21.07
N LYS A 66 7.22 -15.85 -21.98
CA LYS A 66 7.08 -16.25 -23.37
C LYS A 66 8.07 -17.38 -23.64
N VAL A 67 7.57 -18.51 -24.14
CA VAL A 67 8.37 -19.65 -24.61
C VAL A 67 8.34 -19.63 -26.14
N VAL A 68 9.49 -19.88 -26.77
CA VAL A 68 9.69 -19.82 -28.21
C VAL A 68 10.34 -21.13 -28.64
N GLY A 69 9.71 -21.84 -29.57
CA GLY A 69 10.09 -23.19 -29.97
C GLY A 69 9.81 -24.29 -28.93
N GLY A 70 10.09 -25.52 -29.33
CA GLY A 70 9.86 -26.73 -28.54
C GLY A 70 8.37 -27.00 -28.31
N SER A 71 8.07 -28.00 -27.48
CA SER A 71 6.71 -28.35 -27.06
C SER A 71 6.68 -28.89 -25.64
N GLY A 72 5.48 -28.88 -25.03
CA GLY A 72 5.23 -29.54 -23.74
C GLY A 72 5.59 -28.74 -22.49
N TRP A 73 6.00 -27.47 -22.62
CA TRP A 73 6.24 -26.59 -21.48
C TRP A 73 5.62 -25.20 -21.69
N PRO A 74 4.67 -24.78 -20.83
CA PRO A 74 3.99 -23.49 -20.95
C PRO A 74 4.83 -22.31 -20.46
N GLY A 75 6.01 -22.54 -19.86
CA GLY A 75 6.85 -21.47 -19.28
C GLY A 75 6.52 -21.14 -17.83
N GLU A 76 5.70 -21.95 -17.17
CA GLU A 76 5.50 -21.87 -15.72
C GLU A 76 6.74 -22.38 -14.98
N LEU A 77 7.13 -21.67 -13.92
CA LEU A 77 8.30 -21.98 -13.10
C LEU A 77 8.01 -21.72 -11.62
N SER A 78 8.36 -22.70 -10.79
CA SER A 78 8.41 -22.53 -9.34
C SER A 78 9.79 -21.98 -8.97
N LEU A 79 9.89 -20.71 -8.61
CA LEU A 79 11.20 -20.08 -8.34
C LEU A 79 11.82 -20.52 -7.00
N ASN A 80 11.03 -21.14 -6.12
CA ASN A 80 11.45 -21.58 -4.79
C ASN A 80 11.90 -23.06 -4.75
N ARG A 81 11.71 -23.83 -5.83
CA ARG A 81 11.92 -25.28 -5.87
C ARG A 81 12.42 -25.69 -7.25
N ASN A 82 13.08 -26.84 -7.31
CA ASN A 82 13.49 -27.44 -8.57
C ASN A 82 12.26 -27.96 -9.34
N ASP A 83 12.03 -27.46 -10.56
CA ASP A 83 11.01 -27.93 -11.53
C ASP A 83 11.66 -28.18 -12.90
N SER A 84 12.93 -28.61 -12.89
CA SER A 84 13.78 -28.71 -14.10
C SER A 84 13.36 -29.85 -15.03
N VAL A 85 12.59 -30.83 -14.55
CA VAL A 85 12.15 -31.99 -15.33
C VAL A 85 11.38 -31.54 -16.59
N ARG A 86 10.45 -30.59 -16.43
CA ARG A 86 9.65 -30.06 -17.54
C ARG A 86 10.51 -29.25 -18.51
N PHE A 87 11.42 -28.44 -17.97
CA PHE A 87 12.38 -27.68 -18.77
C PHE A 87 13.27 -28.60 -19.62
N HIS A 88 13.88 -29.63 -19.02
CA HIS A 88 14.73 -30.57 -19.76
C HIS A 88 13.94 -31.40 -20.77
N SER A 89 12.69 -31.74 -20.49
CA SER A 89 11.79 -32.39 -21.46
C SER A 89 11.59 -31.49 -22.69
N TRP A 90 11.17 -30.24 -22.46
CA TRP A 90 11.02 -29.24 -23.52
C TRP A 90 12.31 -29.00 -24.31
N MET A 91 13.45 -28.86 -23.62
CA MET A 91 14.75 -28.63 -24.25
C MET A 91 15.14 -29.75 -25.23
N ARG A 92 14.77 -31.00 -24.96
CA ARG A 92 15.02 -32.12 -25.89
C ARG A 92 14.19 -32.01 -27.18
N THR A 93 13.00 -31.39 -27.12
CA THR A 93 12.11 -31.22 -28.29
C THR A 93 12.62 -30.18 -29.28
N LEU A 94 13.48 -29.24 -28.84
CA LEU A 94 14.02 -28.16 -29.68
C LEU A 94 14.78 -28.68 -30.91
N LYS A 95 15.34 -29.90 -30.85
CA LYS A 95 16.01 -30.53 -31.99
C LYS A 95 15.07 -30.71 -33.19
N ASN A 96 13.79 -30.96 -32.93
CA ASN A 96 12.78 -31.23 -33.94
C ASN A 96 11.81 -30.04 -34.15
N ILE A 97 11.69 -29.17 -33.15
CA ILE A 97 10.80 -28.00 -33.17
C ILE A 97 11.63 -26.75 -32.81
N PRO A 98 12.59 -26.34 -33.67
CA PRO A 98 13.33 -25.10 -33.46
C PRO A 98 12.45 -23.89 -33.76
N ASP A 99 12.85 -22.74 -33.23
CA ASP A 99 12.20 -21.46 -33.49
C ASP A 99 13.23 -20.33 -33.41
N ILE A 100 12.84 -19.14 -33.85
CA ILE A 100 13.74 -18.00 -34.06
C ILE A 100 14.08 -17.34 -32.71
N ILE A 101 15.31 -17.52 -32.25
CA ILE A 101 15.84 -16.86 -31.05
C ILE A 101 16.55 -15.53 -31.34
N TYR A 102 17.05 -15.38 -32.57
CA TYR A 102 17.76 -14.19 -33.03
C TYR A 102 17.62 -14.05 -34.55
N TYR A 103 17.42 -12.83 -35.03
CA TYR A 103 17.35 -12.50 -36.45
C TYR A 103 17.86 -11.08 -36.69
N SER A 104 18.31 -10.82 -37.91
CA SER A 104 18.64 -9.49 -38.38
C SER A 104 17.62 -9.06 -39.43
N LEU A 105 17.11 -7.84 -39.30
CA LEU A 105 16.12 -7.28 -40.23
C LEU A 105 16.81 -6.43 -41.29
N ARG A 106 16.40 -6.61 -42.55
CA ARG A 106 16.79 -5.75 -43.66
C ARG A 106 15.58 -4.95 -44.14
N PRO A 107 15.71 -3.62 -44.34
CA PRO A 107 14.59 -2.81 -44.82
C PRO A 107 14.06 -3.28 -46.17
N LEU A 108 12.73 -3.39 -46.29
CA LEU A 108 12.04 -3.90 -47.48
C LEU A 108 12.37 -3.09 -48.75
N HIS A 109 12.49 -1.77 -48.64
CA HIS A 109 12.77 -0.89 -49.78
C HIS A 109 14.10 -1.20 -50.49
N LEU A 110 15.06 -1.85 -49.81
CA LEU A 110 16.33 -2.27 -50.42
C LEU A 110 16.16 -3.43 -51.40
N LEU A 111 15.02 -4.13 -51.39
CA LEU A 111 14.70 -5.21 -52.32
C LEU A 111 13.94 -4.70 -53.57
N ILE A 112 13.55 -3.42 -53.59
CA ILE A 112 12.73 -2.84 -54.67
C ILE A 112 13.67 -2.26 -55.76
N PRO A 113 13.65 -2.81 -57.00
CA PRO A 113 14.54 -2.33 -58.06
C PRO A 113 14.12 -0.97 -58.64
N ASN A 114 12.82 -0.69 -58.69
CA ASN A 114 12.30 0.57 -59.20
C ASN A 114 12.56 1.70 -58.20
N THR A 115 13.31 2.72 -58.60
CA THR A 115 13.78 3.80 -57.72
C THR A 115 12.65 4.67 -57.17
N VAL A 116 11.60 4.90 -57.96
CA VAL A 116 10.43 5.69 -57.54
C VAL A 116 9.64 4.94 -56.46
N VAL A 117 9.36 3.66 -56.71
CA VAL A 117 8.64 2.80 -55.74
C VAL A 117 9.50 2.56 -54.49
N GLN A 118 10.81 2.39 -54.64
CA GLN A 118 11.75 2.26 -53.53
C GLN A 118 11.71 3.48 -52.61
N LYS A 119 11.75 4.70 -53.19
CA LYS A 119 11.70 5.94 -52.42
C LYS A 119 10.36 6.04 -51.66
N GLY A 120 9.25 5.81 -52.34
CA GLY A 120 7.92 5.84 -51.70
C GLY A 120 7.78 4.78 -50.59
N GLY A 121 8.28 3.56 -50.81
CA GLY A 121 8.27 2.50 -49.80
C GLY A 121 9.16 2.80 -48.59
N LYS A 122 10.29 3.47 -48.81
CA LYS A 122 11.15 3.96 -47.71
C LYS A 122 10.41 5.00 -46.87
N GLU A 123 9.80 5.99 -47.52
CA GLU A 123 9.06 7.07 -46.85
C GLU A 123 7.89 6.49 -46.04
N ALA A 124 7.07 5.62 -46.62
CA ALA A 124 5.94 4.99 -45.92
C ALA A 124 6.36 4.20 -44.67
N VAL A 125 7.46 3.44 -44.74
CA VAL A 125 7.97 2.72 -43.56
C VAL A 125 8.50 3.69 -42.50
N GLN A 126 9.18 4.76 -42.90
CA GLN A 126 9.67 5.77 -41.96
C GLN A 126 8.52 6.49 -41.26
N ASP A 127 7.45 6.81 -41.97
CA ASP A 127 6.29 7.48 -41.39
C ASP A 127 5.54 6.54 -40.45
N TYR A 128 5.33 5.27 -40.83
CA TYR A 128 4.79 4.26 -39.91
C TYR A 128 5.60 4.16 -38.60
N LEU A 129 6.93 4.16 -38.68
CA LEU A 129 7.78 4.10 -37.49
C LEU A 129 7.66 5.33 -36.60
N LYS A 130 7.49 6.53 -37.18
CA LYS A 130 7.29 7.77 -36.41
C LYS A 130 5.92 7.81 -35.76
N GLU A 131 4.88 7.43 -36.50
CA GLU A 131 3.49 7.41 -36.01
C GLU A 131 3.30 6.41 -34.86
N ASN A 132 4.06 5.31 -34.88
CA ASN A 132 4.03 4.28 -33.84
C ASN A 132 5.17 4.42 -32.81
N ALA A 133 5.95 5.49 -32.86
CA ALA A 133 7.03 5.71 -31.91
C ALA A 133 6.45 5.97 -30.52
N LEU A 134 6.89 5.18 -29.53
CA LEU A 134 6.54 5.46 -28.14
C LEU A 134 7.23 6.77 -27.71
N PRO A 135 6.52 7.67 -27.01
CA PRO A 135 7.11 8.90 -26.51
C PRO A 135 8.29 8.56 -25.60
N LYS A 136 9.37 9.31 -25.77
CA LYS A 136 10.56 9.13 -24.96
C LYS A 136 10.19 9.43 -23.50
N SER A 137 10.45 8.48 -22.61
CA SER A 137 10.38 8.70 -21.17
C SER A 137 11.27 9.91 -20.82
N THR A 138 10.65 10.99 -20.36
CA THR A 138 11.35 12.08 -19.69
C THR A 138 11.77 11.54 -18.33
N GLY A 139 13.07 11.28 -18.18
CA GLY A 139 13.64 10.67 -16.99
C GLY A 139 13.35 11.43 -15.69
N GLU A 140 13.54 10.70 -14.60
CA GLU A 140 13.32 11.02 -13.18
C GLU A 140 11.94 11.59 -12.81
N LEU A 141 11.13 10.72 -12.21
CA LEU A 141 10.05 11.14 -11.33
C LEU A 141 10.67 11.96 -10.18
N SER A 142 10.60 13.29 -10.27
CA SER A 142 10.91 14.16 -9.14
C SER A 142 9.85 13.94 -8.07
N CYS A 143 10.21 13.24 -6.99
CA CYS A 143 9.29 12.89 -5.90
C CYS A 143 8.93 14.07 -4.99
N GLY A 144 9.16 15.31 -5.43
CA GLY A 144 9.00 16.52 -4.63
C GLY A 144 10.07 16.65 -3.53
N ASP A 145 9.87 17.62 -2.64
CA ASP A 145 10.88 18.07 -1.67
C ASP A 145 11.47 16.98 -0.76
N ARG A 146 12.69 17.21 -0.27
CA ARG A 146 13.41 16.36 0.71
C ARG A 146 12.66 16.12 2.03
N TYR A 147 11.66 16.95 2.33
CA TYR A 147 10.78 16.80 3.50
C TYR A 147 9.58 15.89 3.26
N SER A 148 9.38 15.42 2.03
CA SER A 148 8.35 14.43 1.73
C SER A 148 8.69 13.12 2.45
N ARG A 149 7.68 12.48 3.06
CA ARG A 149 7.81 11.17 3.71
C ARG A 149 8.01 10.02 2.70
N ARG A 150 8.52 10.33 1.51
CA ARG A 150 8.64 9.44 0.35
C ARG A 150 10.09 8.93 0.19
N ASP A 151 10.26 7.80 -0.46
CA ASP A 151 11.55 7.23 -0.85
C ASP A 151 11.94 7.63 -2.28
N SER A 152 13.03 7.05 -2.80
CA SER A 152 13.54 7.30 -4.15
C SER A 152 12.62 6.82 -5.28
N ASN A 153 11.61 5.99 -4.97
CA ASN A 153 10.57 5.55 -5.90
C ASN A 153 9.28 6.38 -5.75
N CYS A 154 9.33 7.49 -5.02
CA CYS A 154 8.19 8.33 -4.65
C CYS A 154 7.16 7.65 -3.75
N CYS A 155 7.54 6.55 -3.10
CA CYS A 155 6.67 5.73 -2.28
C CYS A 155 6.75 6.15 -0.81
N LEU A 156 5.64 6.08 -0.08
CA LEU A 156 5.64 6.39 1.36
C LEU A 156 6.57 5.42 2.12
N ARG A 157 7.50 5.95 2.93
CA ARG A 157 8.50 5.15 3.67
C ARG A 157 7.89 4.25 4.76
N LYS A 158 6.67 4.57 5.18
CA LYS A 158 5.87 3.80 6.10
C LYS A 158 4.46 3.79 5.54
N VAL A 159 3.72 2.70 5.76
CA VAL A 159 2.27 2.69 5.53
C VAL A 159 1.70 3.81 6.38
N SER A 160 1.23 4.91 5.77
CA SER A 160 0.35 5.83 6.48
C SER A 160 -1.01 5.16 6.50
N GLN A 161 -1.43 4.65 7.65
CA GLN A 161 -2.63 3.82 7.73
C GLN A 161 -3.93 4.62 7.54
N GLY A 162 -3.82 5.93 7.37
CA GLY A 162 -4.93 6.83 7.18
C GLY A 162 -4.67 8.15 7.88
N ARG A 163 -5.70 8.98 7.92
CA ARG A 163 -5.81 10.11 8.85
C ARG A 163 -6.95 9.80 9.81
N LEU A 164 -6.70 9.95 11.11
CA LEU A 164 -7.71 9.76 12.15
C LEU A 164 -8.42 11.09 12.38
N VAL A 165 -9.73 11.10 12.15
CA VAL A 165 -10.63 12.21 12.47
C VAL A 165 -11.64 11.70 13.49
N VAL A 166 -11.73 12.39 14.62
CA VAL A 166 -12.62 12.01 15.73
C VAL A 166 -13.68 13.09 15.89
N THR A 167 -14.93 12.67 15.96
CA THR A 167 -16.07 13.54 16.22
C THR A 167 -16.71 13.14 17.56
N VAL A 168 -16.66 14.04 18.53
CA VAL A 168 -17.39 13.89 19.78
C VAL A 168 -18.80 14.42 19.55
N VAL A 169 -19.78 13.51 19.48
CA VAL A 169 -21.15 13.86 19.09
C VAL A 169 -21.92 14.41 20.29
N ARG A 170 -22.12 13.57 21.32
CA ARG A 170 -22.93 13.89 22.50
C ARG A 170 -22.62 12.99 23.69
N ALA A 171 -23.08 13.41 24.86
CA ALA A 171 -23.24 12.56 26.04
C ALA A 171 -24.66 12.67 26.60
N TRP A 172 -25.05 11.73 27.45
CA TRP A 172 -26.35 11.72 28.11
C TRP A 172 -26.26 11.06 29.49
N GLY A 173 -27.14 11.48 30.38
CA GLY A 173 -27.18 10.96 31.74
C GLY A 173 -25.88 11.21 32.50
N LEU A 174 -25.29 12.39 32.33
CA LEU A 174 -24.17 12.87 33.15
C LEU A 174 -24.72 13.41 34.48
N TRP A 175 -24.00 13.16 35.57
CA TRP A 175 -24.30 13.63 36.92
C TRP A 175 -22.97 13.79 37.67
N GLY A 176 -22.41 14.99 37.72
CA GLY A 176 -21.20 15.29 38.50
C GLY A 176 -21.50 16.05 39.79
N ASP A 177 -22.28 17.12 39.70
CA ASP A 177 -22.55 18.03 40.82
C ASP A 177 -23.41 17.37 41.91
N TYR A 178 -22.79 16.69 42.87
CA TYR A 178 -23.48 16.27 44.09
C TYR A 178 -23.06 17.15 45.25
N LYS A 179 -23.68 18.34 45.38
CA LYS A 179 -24.14 18.93 46.66
C LYS A 179 -24.65 20.39 46.57
N TRP A 180 -25.84 20.58 47.17
CA TRP A 180 -26.49 21.83 47.62
C TRP A 180 -26.92 22.91 46.61
N ILE A 181 -26.44 22.92 45.37
CA ILE A 181 -26.92 23.85 44.34
C ILE A 181 -27.44 22.98 43.19
N ALA A 182 -28.73 23.08 42.88
CA ALA A 182 -29.32 22.38 41.75
C ALA A 182 -28.83 23.07 40.45
N GLY A 183 -27.59 22.78 40.04
CA GLY A 183 -26.98 23.17 38.77
C GLY A 183 -26.99 22.01 37.77
N ASP A 184 -26.98 22.32 36.48
CA ASP A 184 -26.71 21.34 35.42
C ASP A 184 -25.18 21.15 35.31
N THR A 185 -24.70 19.90 35.24
CA THR A 185 -23.28 19.54 34.98
C THR A 185 -22.71 20.36 33.82
N GLU A 186 -21.52 20.94 33.98
CA GLU A 186 -20.81 21.74 32.98
C GLU A 186 -19.84 20.85 32.16
N ALA A 187 -20.40 19.92 31.41
CA ALA A 187 -19.62 18.86 30.78
C ALA A 187 -18.76 19.33 29.58
N TYR A 188 -17.52 18.85 29.55
CA TYR A 188 -16.66 18.87 28.36
C TYR A 188 -15.95 17.53 28.14
N ALA A 189 -15.51 17.28 26.91
CA ALA A 189 -14.79 16.06 26.56
C ALA A 189 -13.35 16.35 26.15
N VAL A 190 -12.43 15.51 26.61
CA VAL A 190 -11.01 15.52 26.26
C VAL A 190 -10.71 14.27 25.45
N VAL A 191 -10.17 14.46 24.25
CA VAL A 191 -9.80 13.39 23.33
C VAL A 191 -8.28 13.34 23.24
N THR A 192 -7.69 12.19 23.56
CA THR A 192 -6.24 11.97 23.55
C THR A 192 -5.86 10.83 22.61
N TYR A 193 -4.87 11.08 21.74
CA TYR A 193 -4.32 10.10 20.80
C TYR A 193 -2.80 10.28 20.69
N GLY A 194 -2.04 9.32 21.24
CA GLY A 194 -0.59 9.45 21.39
C GLY A 194 -0.22 10.70 22.19
N SER A 195 0.52 11.63 21.58
CA SER A 195 0.91 12.90 22.21
C SER A 195 -0.06 14.06 21.95
N LYS A 196 -1.18 13.82 21.25
CA LYS A 196 -2.13 14.86 20.87
C LYS A 196 -3.34 14.82 21.78
N THR A 197 -3.74 16.00 22.25
CA THR A 197 -4.89 16.19 23.11
C THR A 197 -5.72 17.35 22.59
N HIS A 198 -7.02 17.15 22.46
CA HIS A 198 -8.01 18.16 22.10
C HIS A 198 -9.16 18.14 23.10
N GLN A 199 -9.79 19.29 23.32
CA GLN A 199 -10.94 19.41 24.20
C GLN A 199 -12.10 20.11 23.50
N THR A 200 -13.33 19.74 23.86
CA THR A 200 -14.53 20.46 23.46
C THR A 200 -14.74 21.69 24.34
N ASN A 201 -15.69 22.54 23.95
CA ASN A 201 -16.22 23.55 24.86
C ASN A 201 -17.04 22.88 25.98
N ALA A 202 -17.06 23.49 27.16
CA ALA A 202 -17.96 23.10 28.24
C ALA A 202 -19.41 23.51 27.91
N ILE A 203 -20.36 22.64 28.22
CA ILE A 203 -21.79 22.88 28.02
C ILE A 203 -22.51 22.57 29.34
N PRO A 204 -23.25 23.53 29.93
CA PRO A 204 -24.06 23.31 31.14
C PRO A 204 -25.30 22.46 30.77
N SER A 205 -25.15 21.14 30.83
CA SER A 205 -26.21 20.17 30.54
C SER A 205 -25.79 18.77 30.96
N ASN A 206 -26.72 18.03 31.57
CA ASN A 206 -26.59 16.58 31.81
C ASN A 206 -26.65 15.74 30.52
N ASN A 207 -27.02 16.37 29.38
CA ASN A 207 -27.12 15.73 28.06
C ASN A 207 -26.50 16.62 26.96
N PRO A 208 -25.19 16.89 27.02
CA PRO A 208 -24.53 17.84 26.12
C PRO A 208 -24.41 17.28 24.69
N VAL A 209 -24.54 18.16 23.70
CA VAL A 209 -24.29 17.85 22.28
C VAL A 209 -23.21 18.79 21.78
N TRP A 210 -22.03 18.24 21.48
CA TRP A 210 -20.87 19.03 21.04
C TRP A 210 -20.72 19.08 19.52
N ASN A 211 -20.93 17.95 18.83
CA ASN A 211 -20.59 17.78 17.41
C ASN A 211 -19.19 18.33 17.05
N ALA A 212 -18.23 18.16 17.95
CA ALA A 212 -16.89 18.71 17.80
C ALA A 212 -16.01 17.72 17.04
N THR A 213 -15.38 18.18 15.95
CA THR A 213 -14.51 17.36 15.10
C THR A 213 -13.05 17.73 15.28
N PHE A 214 -12.20 16.75 15.52
CA PHE A 214 -10.76 16.90 15.73
C PHE A 214 -9.96 16.05 14.75
N ASP A 215 -8.99 16.68 14.08
CA ASP A 215 -8.03 15.98 13.23
C ASP A 215 -6.81 15.54 14.05
N MET A 216 -6.79 14.26 14.39
CA MET A 216 -5.74 13.63 15.19
C MET A 216 -4.50 13.32 14.34
N GLY A 217 -4.52 13.58 13.03
CA GLY A 217 -3.39 13.39 12.12
C GLY A 217 -3.21 11.95 11.67
N PRO A 218 -1.96 11.50 11.39
CA PRO A 218 -1.71 10.17 10.84
C PRO A 218 -2.22 9.05 11.76
N PHE A 219 -2.98 8.11 11.19
CA PHE A 219 -3.40 6.91 11.90
C PHE A 219 -2.23 5.95 12.10
N ASP A 220 -2.15 5.41 13.31
CA ASP A 220 -1.21 4.43 13.84
C ASP A 220 -2.00 3.39 14.66
N LYS A 221 -1.98 2.14 14.19
CA LYS A 221 -2.67 0.98 14.77
C LYS A 221 -2.16 0.59 16.15
N ASP A 222 -0.94 1.01 16.51
CA ASP A 222 -0.32 0.64 17.78
C ASP A 222 -0.65 1.68 18.88
N LEU A 223 -1.46 2.70 18.57
CA LEU A 223 -1.96 3.71 19.49
C LEU A 223 -3.48 3.55 19.71
N SER A 224 -3.91 3.65 20.97
CA SER A 224 -5.32 3.67 21.34
C SER A 224 -5.85 5.12 21.41
N LEU A 225 -7.15 5.29 21.19
CA LEU A 225 -7.85 6.56 21.38
C LEU A 225 -8.46 6.59 22.77
N ASN A 226 -8.13 7.61 23.57
CA ASN A 226 -8.77 7.85 24.85
C ASN A 226 -9.75 9.02 24.75
N VAL A 227 -10.95 8.87 25.29
CA VAL A 227 -11.93 9.93 25.43
C VAL A 227 -12.40 9.97 26.88
N ALA A 228 -12.12 11.08 27.54
CA ALA A 228 -12.57 11.37 28.88
C ALA A 228 -13.63 12.47 28.86
N VAL A 229 -14.68 12.35 29.68
CA VAL A 229 -15.70 13.39 29.88
C VAL A 229 -15.55 13.90 31.31
N TRP A 230 -15.47 15.20 31.44
CA TRP A 230 -15.20 15.91 32.69
C TRP A 230 -16.37 16.83 33.01
N ASP A 231 -16.62 17.03 34.29
CA ASP A 231 -17.45 18.13 34.80
C ASP A 231 -16.54 19.32 35.11
N TYR A 232 -16.87 20.50 34.59
CA TYR A 232 -16.11 21.70 34.91
C TYR A 232 -16.65 22.31 36.20
N ASP A 233 -15.79 22.43 37.21
CA ASP A 233 -16.17 23.00 38.50
C ASP A 233 -15.50 24.39 38.69
N PRO A 234 -16.27 25.50 38.69
CA PRO A 234 -15.70 26.84 38.83
C PRO A 234 -15.01 27.09 40.18
N VAL A 235 -15.27 26.24 41.18
CA VAL A 235 -14.90 26.41 42.59
C VAL A 235 -14.23 25.18 43.22
N ASP A 236 -14.08 24.08 42.48
CA ASP A 236 -13.41 22.85 42.93
C ASP A 236 -12.58 22.22 41.79
N ILE A 237 -12.03 21.03 42.00
CA ILE A 237 -11.31 20.27 40.97
C ILE A 237 -12.33 19.56 40.08
N ASP A 238 -12.24 19.78 38.77
CA ASP A 238 -13.04 19.11 37.74
C ASP A 238 -13.13 17.58 37.96
N ASP A 239 -14.36 17.07 38.06
CA ASP A 239 -14.64 15.66 38.27
C ASP A 239 -14.56 14.86 36.95
N ASN A 240 -13.77 13.78 36.94
CA ASN A 240 -13.77 12.85 35.82
C ASN A 240 -15.04 11.99 35.84
N LEU A 241 -16.00 12.34 35.00
CA LEU A 241 -17.28 11.65 34.88
C LEU A 241 -17.16 10.32 34.13
N ARG A 242 -16.19 10.22 33.21
CA ARG A 242 -16.09 9.08 32.30
C ARG A 242 -14.73 9.00 31.64
N ASP A 243 -14.17 7.80 31.55
CA ASP A 243 -12.93 7.52 30.82
C ASP A 243 -13.11 6.25 29.97
N CYS A 244 -12.96 6.37 28.66
CA CYS A 244 -13.01 5.25 27.72
C CYS A 244 -11.80 5.23 26.82
N THR A 245 -11.23 4.05 26.65
CA THR A 245 -10.15 3.78 25.69
C THR A 245 -10.66 2.84 24.61
N PHE A 246 -10.40 3.19 23.36
CA PHE A 246 -10.82 2.45 22.17
C PHE A 246 -9.60 2.01 21.37
N ASP A 247 -9.61 0.74 20.99
CA ASP A 247 -8.73 0.24 19.95
C ASP A 247 -9.29 0.66 18.59
N LEU A 248 -8.44 1.22 17.75
CA LEU A 248 -8.85 1.83 16.49
C LEU A 248 -8.69 0.85 15.34
N GLU A 249 -9.75 0.70 14.56
CA GLU A 249 -9.75 -0.03 13.31
C GLU A 249 -9.86 0.92 12.10
N GLN A 250 -9.45 0.43 10.93
CA GLN A 250 -9.60 1.17 9.68
C GLN A 250 -11.08 1.24 9.29
N GLY A 251 -11.55 2.40 8.81
CA GLY A 251 -12.94 2.64 8.42
C GLY A 251 -13.65 3.68 9.28
N THR A 252 -14.95 3.82 9.07
CA THR A 252 -15.80 4.68 9.90
C THR A 252 -16.50 3.83 10.95
N HIS A 253 -16.30 4.18 12.20
CA HIS A 253 -16.78 3.42 13.35
C HIS A 253 -17.49 4.35 14.33
N GLU A 254 -18.59 3.86 14.91
CA GLU A 254 -19.24 4.52 16.03
C GLU A 254 -18.87 3.80 17.31
N CYS A 255 -18.33 4.55 18.26
CA CYS A 255 -17.85 4.07 19.54
C CYS A 255 -18.79 4.56 20.64
N TRP A 256 -19.16 3.63 21.53
CA TRP A 256 -20.09 3.87 22.62
C TRP A 256 -19.37 3.72 23.95
N CYS A 257 -19.45 4.73 24.80
CA CYS A 257 -18.90 4.70 26.15
C CYS A 257 -20.05 4.67 27.16
N ASN A 258 -20.50 3.48 27.56
CA ASN A 258 -21.69 3.28 28.40
C ASN A 258 -21.33 2.84 29.84
N ASN A 259 -22.15 3.22 30.83
CA ASN A 259 -22.18 2.62 32.17
C ASN A 259 -23.62 2.67 32.75
N SER A 260 -23.84 2.14 33.95
CA SER A 260 -25.13 1.86 34.61
C SER A 260 -26.13 3.02 34.79
N GLY A 261 -25.83 4.25 34.34
CA GLY A 261 -26.71 5.41 34.49
C GLY A 261 -26.64 6.48 33.38
N GLY A 262 -25.80 6.30 32.35
CA GLY A 262 -25.56 7.28 31.28
C GLY A 262 -24.46 6.85 30.31
N GLY A 263 -24.24 7.58 29.22
CA GLY A 263 -23.22 7.24 28.23
C GLY A 263 -22.79 8.39 27.32
N ALA A 264 -21.75 8.15 26.52
CA ALA A 264 -21.28 9.07 25.48
C ALA A 264 -21.20 8.37 24.12
N LEU A 265 -21.58 9.11 23.07
CA LEU A 265 -21.52 8.68 21.69
C LEU A 265 -20.40 9.43 20.98
N ILE A 266 -19.45 8.67 20.46
CA ILE A 266 -18.27 9.16 19.76
C ILE A 266 -18.28 8.53 18.36
N SER A 267 -18.07 9.34 17.33
CA SER A 267 -17.89 8.84 15.96
C SER A 267 -16.43 9.00 15.55
N CYS A 268 -15.78 7.90 15.17
CA CYS A 268 -14.38 7.86 14.78
C CYS A 268 -14.31 7.50 13.30
N THR A 269 -13.70 8.36 12.49
CA THR A 269 -13.47 8.08 11.07
C THR A 269 -11.98 7.96 10.80
N THR A 270 -11.53 6.77 10.40
CA THR A 270 -10.18 6.57 9.86
C THR A 270 -10.29 6.43 8.34
N SER A 271 -9.91 7.49 7.63
CA SER A 271 -9.90 7.46 6.17
C SER A 271 -8.53 7.01 5.66
N PRO A 272 -8.44 6.01 4.77
CA PRO A 272 -7.17 5.68 4.15
C PRO A 272 -6.64 6.91 3.39
N VAL A 273 -5.34 7.21 3.56
CA VAL A 273 -4.69 8.16 2.67
C VAL A 273 -4.58 7.45 1.34
N THR A 274 -5.35 7.90 0.36
CA THR A 274 -5.35 7.32 -0.97
C THR A 274 -3.94 7.41 -1.53
N LEU A 275 -3.35 6.25 -1.82
CA LEU A 275 -2.06 6.14 -2.48
C LEU A 275 -2.25 6.60 -3.93
N THR A 276 -1.95 7.86 -4.22
CA THR A 276 -1.72 8.35 -5.59
C THR A 276 -0.23 8.30 -5.90
#